data_AF-A0A822BGX7-F1
#
_entry.id   AF-A0A822BGX7-F1
#
_cell.length_a   1.000
_cell.length_b   1.000
_cell.length_c   1.000
_cell.angle_alpha   90.00
_cell.angle_beta   90.00
_cell.angle_gamma   90.00
#
_symmetry.space_group_name_H-M   'P 1'
#
loop_
_entity.id
_entity.type
_entity.pdbx_description
1 polymer ?
#
loop_
_entity_poly.entity_id
_entity_poly.type
_entity_poly.pdbx_seq_one_letter_code
_entity_poly.pdbx_strand_id
1 'polypeptide(L)' 'MHYPRDAFSVNDQDTIVPLQPGVVIGQRQTLSAIDIQEVQLAYGCSATGPTLPPT' A
#
# COMPACT_ATOMS: atom_id res chain seq x y z
N MET A 1 -1.41 -1.33 0.66
CA MET A 1 -1.41 -2.29 1.79
C MET A 1 -2.11 -3.65 1.53
N HIS A 2 -2.28 -4.09 0.28
CA HIS A 2 -3.10 -5.28 -0.05
C HIS A 2 -2.31 -6.61 0.02
N TYR A 3 -2.98 -7.72 0.34
CA TYR A 3 -2.42 -9.07 0.25
C TYR A 3 -2.25 -9.54 -1.22
N PRO A 4 -1.31 -10.45 -1.51
CA PRO A 4 -1.17 -11.08 -2.83
C PRO A 4 -2.32 -12.06 -3.12
N ARG A 5 -2.40 -12.56 -4.36
CA ARG A 5 -3.52 -13.39 -4.84
C ARG A 5 -3.63 -14.74 -4.13
N ASP A 6 -2.50 -15.30 -3.73
CA ASP A 6 -2.31 -16.62 -3.12
C ASP A 6 -2.21 -16.55 -1.58
N ALA A 7 -2.59 -15.43 -0.97
CA ALA A 7 -2.46 -15.25 0.47
C ALA A 7 -3.18 -16.36 1.25
N PHE A 8 -2.46 -17.01 2.16
CA PHE A 8 -2.95 -18.13 2.98
C PHE A 8 -3.38 -19.37 2.18
N SER A 9 -2.98 -19.48 0.92
CA SER A 9 -3.22 -20.68 0.12
C SER A 9 -2.44 -21.87 0.67
N VAL A 10 -3.02 -23.07 0.56
CA VAL A 10 -2.37 -24.33 0.94
C VAL A 10 -1.78 -25.06 -0.27
N ASN A 11 -2.08 -24.58 -1.48
CA ASN A 11 -1.76 -25.23 -2.75
C ASN A 11 -1.41 -24.21 -3.86
N ASP A 12 -0.91 -23.04 -3.45
CA ASP A 12 -0.50 -21.93 -4.33
C ASP A 12 -1.59 -21.44 -5.31
N GLN A 13 -2.85 -21.80 -5.07
CA GLN A 13 -3.99 -21.29 -5.83
C GLN A 13 -4.41 -19.92 -5.29
N ASP A 14 -4.92 -19.10 -6.20
CA ASP A 14 -5.52 -17.82 -5.85
C ASP A 14 -6.66 -18.00 -4.82
N THR A 15 -6.53 -17.35 -3.68
CA THR A 15 -7.58 -17.20 -2.66
C THR A 15 -8.28 -15.83 -2.80
N ILE A 16 -7.63 -14.87 -3.46
CA ILE A 16 -8.14 -13.52 -3.72
C ILE A 16 -8.04 -13.23 -5.22
N VAL A 17 -9.20 -13.14 -5.89
CA VAL A 17 -9.28 -12.90 -7.34
C VAL A 17 -9.85 -11.49 -7.60
N PRO A 18 -9.08 -10.57 -8.22
CA PRO A 18 -9.60 -9.27 -8.63
C PRO A 18 -10.72 -9.41 -9.67
N LEU A 19 -11.83 -8.68 -9.47
CA LEU A 19 -12.94 -8.65 -10.42
C LEU A 19 -12.58 -7.86 -11.70
N GLN A 20 -11.72 -6.85 -11.57
CA GLN A 20 -11.24 -6.07 -12.70
C GLN A 20 -10.03 -6.76 -13.34
N PRO A 21 -10.05 -7.00 -14.66
CA PRO A 21 -8.92 -7.60 -15.38
C PRO A 21 -7.65 -6.75 -15.28
N GLY A 22 -6.50 -7.42 -15.19
CA GLY A 22 -5.18 -6.77 -15.23
C GLY A 22 -4.74 -6.04 -13.95
N VAL A 23 -5.55 -6.07 -12.89
CA VAL A 23 -5.17 -5.46 -11.61
C VAL A 23 -4.12 -6.29 -10.89
N VAL A 24 -3.06 -5.63 -10.44
CA VAL A 24 -2.01 -6.21 -9.62
C VAL A 24 -2.31 -5.93 -8.15
N ILE A 25 -2.36 -6.99 -7.33
CA ILE A 25 -2.49 -6.92 -5.88
C ILE A 25 -1.25 -7.55 -5.21
N GLY A 26 -0.98 -7.19 -3.95
CA GLY A 26 0.11 -7.80 -3.19
C GLY A 26 1.49 -7.18 -3.37
N GLN A 27 1.62 -6.03 -4.05
CA GLN A 27 2.92 -5.38 -4.25
C GLN A 27 3.63 -5.06 -2.92
N ARG A 28 4.97 -5.12 -2.93
CA ARG A 28 5.85 -4.90 -1.78
C ARG A 28 7.05 -3.99 -2.11
N GLN A 29 6.97 -3.21 -3.19
CA GLN A 29 8.09 -2.41 -3.69
C GLN A 29 8.12 -1.03 -3.02
N THR A 30 6.98 -0.35 -3.00
CA THR A 30 6.81 0.98 -2.41
C THR A 30 5.43 1.09 -1.78
N LEU A 31 5.17 2.16 -1.02
CA LEU A 31 3.79 2.53 -0.71
C LEU A 31 3.06 2.95 -1.99
N SER A 32 1.75 2.69 -2.08
CA SER A 32 0.95 3.24 -3.16
C SER A 32 0.70 4.73 -2.92
N ALA A 33 0.41 5.49 -3.98
CA ALA A 33 0.08 6.91 -3.85
C ALA A 33 -1.12 7.15 -2.93
N ILE A 34 -2.10 6.23 -2.92
CA ILE A 34 -3.29 6.30 -2.06
C ILE A 34 -2.91 6.02 -0.62
N ASP A 35 -2.13 4.96 -0.34
CA ASP A 35 -1.67 4.67 1.03
C ASP A 35 -0.89 5.89 1.61
N ILE A 36 -0.06 6.55 0.80
CA ILE A 36 0.67 7.77 1.20
C ILE A 36 -0.30 8.91 1.52
N GLN A 37 -1.29 9.15 0.66
CA GLN A 37 -2.28 10.21 0.84
C GLN A 37 -3.11 9.98 2.11
N GLU A 38 -3.55 8.74 2.38
CA GLU A 38 -4.32 8.41 3.57
C GLU A 38 -3.53 8.68 4.85
N VAL A 39 -2.24 8.32 4.89
CA VAL A 39 -1.36 8.62 6.03
C VAL A 39 -1.18 10.13 6.19
N GLN A 40 -0.95 10.87 5.10
CA GLN A 40 -0.81 12.33 5.17
C GLN A 40 -2.07 13.00 5.74
N LEU A 41 -3.25 12.55 5.31
CA LEU A 41 -4.53 13.05 5.82
C LEU A 41 -4.71 12.70 7.30
N ALA A 42 -4.40 11.46 7.70
CA ALA A 42 -4.54 10.99 9.08
C ALA A 42 -3.68 11.78 10.07
N TYR A 43 -2.48 12.18 9.65
CA TYR A 43 -1.51 12.88 10.49
C TYR A 43 -1.41 14.39 10.21
N GLY A 44 -2.25 14.94 9.32
CA GLY A 44 -2.21 16.35 8.94
C GLY A 44 -0.86 16.78 8.35
N CYS A 45 -0.17 15.87 7.64
CA CYS A 45 1.13 16.17 7.04
C CYS A 45 0.97 17.26 5.98
N SER A 46 1.69 18.37 6.16
CA SER A 46 1.83 19.42 5.15
C SER A 46 3.20 19.32 4.46
N ALA A 47 3.34 19.84 3.24
CA ALA A 47 4.61 19.85 2.50
C ALA A 47 5.76 20.53 3.27
N THR A 48 5.42 21.39 4.23
CA THR A 48 6.27 21.87 5.31
C THR A 48 6.21 20.86 6.47
N GLY A 49 7.07 19.85 6.43
CA GLY A 49 7.34 19.07 7.64
C GLY A 49 7.86 19.97 8.77
N PRO A 50 7.83 19.54 10.04
CA PRO A 50 8.54 20.25 11.09
C PRO A 50 10.01 20.37 10.67
N THR A 51 10.53 21.60 10.65
CA THR A 51 11.95 21.86 10.43
C THR A 51 12.74 21.09 11.48
N LEU A 52 13.33 19.96 11.10
CA LEU A 52 14.30 19.29 11.94
C LEU A 52 15.52 20.20 12.04
N PRO A 53 15.99 20.55 13.25
CA PRO A 53 17.19 21.36 13.39
C PRO A 53 18.38 20.65 12.75
N PRO A 54 19.27 21.37 12.04
CA PRO A 54 20.47 20.79 11.46
C PRO A 54 21.35 20.20 12.56
N THR A 55 21.90 19.00 12.31
CA THR A 55 22.86 18.30 13.20
C THR A 55 24.28 18.79 12.94
#